data_AF-A0A3B8MF78-F1
#
_entry.id   AF-A0A3B8MF78-F1
#
_cell.length_a   1.000
_cell.length_b   1.000
_cell.length_c   1.000
_cell.angle_alpha   90.00
_cell.angle_beta   90.00
_cell.angle_gamma   90.00
#
_symmetry.space_group_name_H-M   'P 1'
#
loop_
_entity.id
_entity.type
_entity.pdbx_description
1 polymer ?
#
loop_
_entity_poly.entity_id
_entity_poly.type
_entity_poly.pdbx_seq_one_letter_code
_entity_poly.pdbx_strand_id
1 'polypeptide(L)'
;LLLRAGIPVIDEIGVSAFNRLRDGSVVSVEGNEIRADGTAFCRGKRLDLSDIEIRLEAAREAVSGQLGEFATNTLQYLANEPELITEDLELPTVRTTFAQRQVLVVVRGIDYREDLGTLKRSGYVSEMRPILIGVDGGADALLEVGLKPDLIVGDFDSVSREALDSGAQLFVHAYPGGEAPGSSRLERLGFHYDVVEGMGTSEDIAMRMAFEGSAELIVLVGSHTSMADFFDKGRRGMASTFLTRMKVSSILVDAKGVGRLYRTQVRKRDLALLVLSALFTLGVIAVVTEPVRLLLRTLWLNLGM
;
A
#
# COMPACT_ATOMS: atom_id res chain seq x y z
N LEU A 1 -17.40 -23.94 7.52
CA LEU A 1 -17.58 -24.84 6.37
C LEU A 1 -19.07 -25.08 6.15
N LEU A 2 -19.60 -24.73 4.98
CA LEU A 2 -21.03 -24.81 4.67
C LEU A 2 -21.61 -26.22 4.86
N LEU A 3 -20.87 -27.25 4.43
CA LEU A 3 -21.27 -28.65 4.62
C LEU A 3 -21.45 -29.04 6.10
N ARG A 4 -20.66 -28.47 7.04
CA ARG A 4 -20.82 -28.73 8.48
C ARG A 4 -22.09 -28.12 9.06
N ALA A 5 -22.61 -27.06 8.42
CA ALA A 5 -23.90 -26.45 8.77
C ALA A 5 -25.08 -27.14 8.05
N GLY A 6 -24.84 -28.26 7.35
CA GLY A 6 -25.87 -28.97 6.59
C GLY A 6 -26.25 -28.30 5.26
N ILE A 7 -25.52 -27.25 4.85
CA ILE A 7 -25.77 -26.56 3.58
C ILE A 7 -25.06 -27.32 2.46
N PRO A 8 -25.79 -27.86 1.46
CA PRO A 8 -25.19 -28.63 0.37
C PRO A 8 -24.33 -27.75 -0.54
N VAL A 9 -23.20 -28.29 -0.98
CA VAL A 9 -22.30 -27.64 -1.95
C VAL A 9 -22.25 -28.49 -3.21
N ILE A 10 -22.60 -27.88 -4.34
CA ILE A 10 -22.50 -28.47 -5.68
C ILE A 10 -21.40 -27.70 -6.40
N ASP A 11 -20.39 -28.42 -6.89
CA ASP A 11 -19.25 -27.86 -7.61
C ASP A 11 -19.20 -28.41 -9.05
N GLU A 12 -18.26 -27.93 -9.86
CA GLU A 12 -18.01 -28.40 -11.23
C GLU A 12 -19.22 -28.23 -12.18
N ILE A 13 -20.08 -27.24 -11.93
CA ILE A 13 -21.28 -26.98 -12.75
C ILE A 13 -20.98 -26.35 -14.11
N GLY A 14 -19.72 -25.95 -14.34
CA GLY A 14 -19.21 -25.39 -15.59
C GLY A 14 -19.57 -23.92 -15.82
N VAL A 15 -18.71 -23.23 -16.58
CA VAL A 15 -18.86 -21.78 -16.90
C VAL A 15 -20.13 -21.51 -17.72
N SER A 16 -20.54 -22.47 -18.55
CA SER A 16 -21.77 -22.37 -19.37
C SER A 16 -23.04 -22.30 -18.53
N ALA A 17 -23.03 -22.86 -17.31
CA ALA A 17 -24.15 -22.74 -16.38
C ALA A 17 -24.26 -21.30 -15.83
N PHE A 18 -23.14 -20.68 -15.47
CA PHE A 18 -23.13 -19.29 -15.00
C PHE A 18 -23.58 -18.31 -16.07
N ASN A 19 -23.19 -18.51 -17.34
CA ASN A 19 -23.62 -17.64 -18.45
C ASN A 19 -25.12 -17.70 -18.74
N ARG A 20 -25.79 -18.79 -18.35
CA ARG A 20 -27.22 -19.01 -18.59
C ARG A 20 -28.09 -18.62 -17.39
N LEU A 21 -27.50 -18.46 -16.20
CA LEU A 21 -28.18 -17.95 -15.01
C LEU A 21 -28.18 -16.43 -15.01
N ARG A 22 -29.34 -15.82 -14.77
CA ARG A 22 -29.46 -14.38 -14.58
C ARG A 22 -29.46 -14.05 -13.09
N ASP A 23 -28.92 -12.90 -12.72
CA ASP A 23 -29.03 -12.40 -11.35
C ASP A 23 -30.50 -12.33 -10.92
N GLY A 24 -30.79 -12.83 -9.71
CA GLY A 24 -32.14 -12.96 -9.18
C GLY A 24 -32.91 -14.22 -9.62
N SER A 25 -32.31 -15.11 -10.43
CA SER A 25 -32.95 -16.38 -10.80
C SER A 25 -33.09 -17.30 -9.58
N VAL A 26 -34.27 -17.89 -9.40
CA VAL A 26 -34.51 -18.90 -8.38
C VAL A 26 -34.21 -20.27 -8.96
N VAL A 27 -33.32 -21.01 -8.31
CA VAL A 27 -32.96 -22.38 -8.69
C VAL A 27 -33.20 -23.34 -7.53
N SER A 28 -33.52 -24.59 -7.85
CA SER A 28 -33.58 -25.68 -6.88
C SER A 28 -32.47 -26.69 -7.12
N VAL A 29 -32.02 -27.35 -6.06
CA VAL A 29 -31.00 -28.40 -6.12
C VAL A 29 -31.65 -29.71 -5.73
N GLU A 30 -31.65 -30.68 -6.64
CA GLU A 30 -32.19 -32.01 -6.43
C GLU A 30 -31.07 -33.04 -6.66
N GLY A 31 -30.54 -33.60 -5.56
CA GLY A 31 -29.36 -34.46 -5.60
C GLY A 31 -28.13 -33.71 -6.13
N ASN A 32 -27.77 -34.02 -7.39
CA ASN A 32 -26.63 -33.45 -8.13
C ASN A 32 -27.08 -32.53 -9.27
N GLU A 33 -28.39 -32.36 -9.49
CA GLU A 33 -28.94 -31.52 -10.55
C GLU A 33 -29.39 -30.17 -10.00
N ILE A 34 -29.08 -29.11 -10.74
CA ILE A 34 -29.60 -27.78 -10.53
C ILE A 34 -30.74 -27.59 -11.53
N ARG A 35 -31.90 -27.17 -11.03
CA ARG A 35 -33.10 -26.93 -11.82
C ARG A 35 -33.51 -25.47 -11.76
N ALA A 36 -33.95 -24.93 -12.90
CA ALA A 36 -34.57 -23.62 -13.02
C ALA A 36 -35.98 -23.82 -13.58
N ASP A 37 -36.98 -23.19 -12.97
CA ASP A 37 -38.40 -23.30 -13.38
C ASP A 37 -38.90 -24.75 -13.53
N GLY A 38 -38.39 -25.67 -12.71
CA GLY A 38 -38.74 -27.10 -12.74
C GLY A 38 -38.02 -27.94 -13.81
N THR A 39 -37.19 -27.33 -14.67
CA THR A 39 -36.41 -28.03 -15.70
C THR A 39 -34.95 -28.21 -15.30
N ALA A 40 -34.36 -29.36 -15.62
CA ALA A 40 -32.95 -29.64 -15.38
C ALA A 40 -32.06 -28.68 -16.20
N PHE A 41 -31.30 -27.85 -15.49
CA PHE A 41 -30.53 -26.76 -16.04
C PHE A 41 -29.06 -27.13 -16.24
N CYS A 42 -28.44 -27.71 -15.20
CA CYS A 42 -27.10 -28.29 -15.24
C CYS A 42 -26.93 -29.36 -14.15
N ARG A 43 -25.85 -30.13 -14.25
CA ARG A 43 -25.46 -31.14 -13.25
C ARG A 43 -24.06 -30.78 -12.75
N GLY A 44 -23.85 -30.89 -11.46
CA GLY A 44 -22.53 -30.74 -10.84
C GLY A 44 -22.17 -31.94 -9.97
N LYS A 45 -21.03 -31.86 -9.31
CA LYS A 45 -20.60 -32.80 -8.29
C LYS A 45 -21.03 -32.28 -6.92
N ARG A 46 -21.88 -33.03 -6.22
CA ARG A 46 -22.18 -32.74 -4.81
C ARG A 46 -20.97 -33.14 -3.96
N LEU A 47 -20.40 -32.17 -3.27
CA LEU A 47 -19.25 -32.40 -2.41
C LEU A 47 -19.70 -32.91 -1.05
N ASP A 48 -18.96 -33.89 -0.52
CA ASP A 48 -19.02 -34.27 0.88
C ASP A 48 -17.81 -33.74 1.67
N LEU A 49 -17.76 -34.04 2.98
CA LEU A 49 -16.66 -33.59 3.82
C LEU A 49 -15.32 -34.24 3.41
N SER A 50 -15.34 -35.49 2.92
CA SER A 50 -14.14 -36.21 2.49
C SER A 50 -13.55 -35.63 1.21
N ASP A 51 -14.41 -35.23 0.25
CA ASP A 51 -14.01 -34.51 -0.95
C ASP A 51 -13.29 -33.19 -0.60
N ILE A 52 -13.82 -32.44 0.38
CA ILE A 52 -13.19 -31.19 0.84
C ILE A 52 -11.85 -31.47 1.52
N GLU A 53 -11.76 -32.51 2.36
CA GLU A 53 -10.52 -32.87 3.05
C GLU A 53 -9.42 -33.26 2.05
N ILE A 54 -9.74 -34.08 1.04
CA ILE A 54 -8.81 -34.46 -0.03
C ILE A 54 -8.32 -33.22 -0.79
N ARG A 55 -9.22 -32.31 -1.16
CA ARG A 55 -8.86 -31.08 -1.87
C ARG A 55 -8.03 -30.13 -1.02
N LEU A 56 -8.33 -30.03 0.28
CA LEU A 56 -7.55 -29.23 1.22
C LEU A 56 -6.14 -29.79 1.36
N GLU A 57 -6.00 -31.12 1.44
CA GLU A 57 -4.70 -31.76 1.55
C GLU A 57 -3.87 -31.61 0.27
N ALA A 58 -4.49 -31.83 -0.90
CA ALA A 58 -3.84 -31.56 -2.18
C ALA A 58 -3.40 -30.10 -2.32
N ALA A 59 -4.22 -29.14 -1.85
CA ALA A 59 -3.85 -27.73 -1.84
C ALA A 59 -2.66 -27.45 -0.89
N ARG A 60 -2.60 -28.10 0.28
CA ARG A 60 -1.47 -27.99 1.23
C ARG A 60 -0.18 -28.56 0.65
N GLU A 61 -0.24 -29.71 0.00
CA GLU A 61 0.91 -30.32 -0.67
C GLU A 61 1.43 -29.40 -1.79
N ALA A 62 0.52 -28.86 -2.61
CA ALA A 62 0.89 -27.91 -3.66
C ALA A 62 1.60 -26.67 -3.06
N VAL A 63 1.05 -26.08 -2.00
CA VAL A 63 1.67 -24.94 -1.30
C VAL A 63 3.04 -25.30 -0.71
N SER A 64 3.16 -26.49 -0.12
CA SER A 64 4.41 -27.00 0.45
C SER A 64 5.49 -27.18 -0.62
N GLY A 65 5.11 -27.71 -1.79
CA GLY A 65 6.01 -27.81 -2.94
C GLY A 65 6.48 -26.44 -3.42
N GLN A 66 5.58 -25.46 -3.53
CA GLN A 66 5.91 -24.09 -3.91
C GLN A 66 6.84 -23.39 -2.90
N LEU A 67 6.68 -23.66 -1.60
CA LEU A 67 7.62 -23.18 -0.57
C LEU A 67 9.03 -23.74 -0.74
N GLY A 68 9.13 -25.04 -1.03
CA GLY A 68 10.41 -25.70 -1.30
C GLY A 68 11.13 -25.04 -2.49
N GLU A 69 10.42 -24.84 -3.61
CA GLU A 69 10.96 -24.14 -4.77
C GLU A 69 11.40 -22.71 -4.45
N PHE A 70 10.60 -21.95 -3.70
CA PHE A 70 10.95 -20.60 -3.28
C PHE A 70 12.23 -20.58 -2.44
N ALA A 71 12.38 -21.50 -1.47
CA ALA A 71 13.56 -21.60 -0.64
C ALA A 71 14.81 -21.94 -1.47
N THR A 72 14.71 -22.95 -2.35
CA THR A 72 15.81 -23.34 -3.25
C THR A 72 16.22 -22.18 -4.17
N ASN A 73 15.25 -21.51 -4.81
CA ASN A 73 15.51 -20.37 -5.69
C ASN A 73 16.14 -19.21 -4.95
N THR A 74 15.66 -18.89 -3.74
CA THR A 74 16.19 -17.78 -2.94
C THR A 74 17.62 -18.06 -2.47
N LEU A 75 17.91 -19.28 -2.02
CA LEU A 75 19.27 -19.67 -1.64
C LEU A 75 20.21 -19.68 -2.85
N GLN A 76 19.74 -20.16 -4.01
CA GLN A 76 20.52 -20.12 -5.23
C GLN A 76 20.76 -18.69 -5.72
N TYR A 77 19.77 -17.82 -5.60
CA TYR A 77 19.90 -16.40 -5.92
C TYR A 77 20.93 -15.75 -5.00
N LEU A 78 20.85 -15.97 -3.69
CA LEU A 78 21.83 -15.44 -2.73
C LEU A 78 23.25 -15.98 -2.98
N ALA A 79 23.37 -17.24 -3.41
CA ALA A 79 24.66 -17.84 -3.72
C ALA A 79 25.29 -17.27 -5.00
N ASN A 80 24.46 -16.88 -5.98
CA ASN A 80 24.92 -16.34 -7.25
C ASN A 80 25.12 -14.82 -7.23
N GLU A 81 24.31 -14.10 -6.44
CA GLU A 81 24.23 -12.64 -6.40
C GLU A 81 24.30 -12.11 -4.94
N PRO A 82 25.38 -12.40 -4.18
CA PRO A 82 25.54 -11.91 -2.81
C PRO A 82 25.55 -10.37 -2.71
N GLU A 83 25.89 -9.70 -3.80
CA GLU A 83 26.02 -8.24 -3.95
C GLU A 83 24.72 -7.52 -3.59
N LEU A 84 23.55 -8.14 -3.80
CA LEU A 84 22.27 -7.53 -3.44
C LEU A 84 22.20 -7.17 -1.94
N ILE A 85 22.83 -7.97 -1.09
CA ILE A 85 22.89 -7.72 0.35
C ILE A 85 24.12 -6.91 0.72
N THR A 86 25.27 -7.20 0.11
CA THR A 86 26.57 -6.66 0.55
C THR A 86 26.94 -5.32 -0.09
N GLU A 87 26.42 -5.01 -1.27
CA GLU A 87 26.74 -3.78 -1.99
C GLU A 87 25.65 -2.72 -1.80
N ASP A 88 26.10 -1.49 -1.63
CA ASP A 88 25.24 -0.33 -1.53
C ASP A 88 24.79 0.09 -2.92
N LEU A 89 23.53 0.50 -3.04
CA LEU A 89 23.00 1.00 -4.31
C LEU A 89 23.68 2.32 -4.67
N GLU A 90 24.33 2.38 -5.83
CA GLU A 90 24.86 3.64 -6.34
C GLU A 90 23.71 4.59 -6.71
N LEU A 91 23.67 5.74 -6.05
CA LEU A 91 22.61 6.72 -6.28
C LEU A 91 23.09 7.85 -7.20
N PRO A 92 22.35 8.16 -8.28
CA PRO A 92 22.54 9.41 -9.00
C PRO A 92 22.21 10.62 -8.11
N THR A 93 22.41 11.83 -8.63
CA THR A 93 22.15 13.04 -7.85
C THR A 93 20.66 13.18 -7.53
N VAL A 94 20.28 12.92 -6.28
CA VAL A 94 18.92 13.12 -5.79
C VAL A 94 18.78 14.54 -5.24
N ARG A 95 17.80 15.30 -5.75
CA ARG A 95 17.50 16.66 -5.25
C ARG A 95 16.95 16.66 -3.83
N THR A 96 16.26 15.59 -3.45
CA THR A 96 15.61 15.43 -2.15
C THR A 96 16.57 14.79 -1.16
N THR A 97 16.80 15.45 -0.01
CA THR A 97 17.60 14.88 1.08
C THR A 97 16.80 13.86 1.87
N PHE A 98 17.24 12.59 1.85
CA PHE A 98 16.64 11.47 2.58
C PHE A 98 17.02 11.43 4.07
N ALA A 99 18.24 11.85 4.40
CA ALA A 99 18.82 11.71 5.73
C ALA A 99 17.88 12.18 6.85
N GLN A 100 17.63 11.30 7.83
CA GLN A 100 16.80 11.58 9.01
C GLN A 100 15.35 11.99 8.68
N ARG A 101 14.83 11.58 7.52
CA ARG A 101 13.43 11.78 7.15
C ARG A 101 12.73 10.45 6.93
N GLN A 102 11.42 10.45 7.16
CA GLN A 102 10.58 9.32 6.78
C GLN A 102 10.30 9.36 5.28
N VAL A 103 10.16 8.19 4.68
CA VAL A 103 9.85 8.01 3.26
C VAL A 103 8.59 7.18 3.15
N LEU A 104 7.64 7.63 2.33
CA LEU A 104 6.43 6.90 1.98
C LEU A 104 6.58 6.38 0.57
N VAL A 105 6.80 5.08 0.43
CA VAL A 105 6.87 4.39 -0.86
C VAL A 105 5.48 3.87 -1.20
N VAL A 106 4.94 4.27 -2.35
CA VAL A 106 3.59 3.90 -2.79
C VAL A 106 3.67 3.08 -4.06
N VAL A 107 3.11 1.87 -4.03
CA VAL A 107 2.88 1.00 -5.18
C VAL A 107 1.38 0.73 -5.35
N ARG A 108 0.93 0.43 -6.58
CA ARG A 108 -0.46 -0.02 -6.84
C ARG A 108 -0.65 -1.51 -6.57
N GLY A 109 -0.33 -1.97 -5.37
CA GLY A 109 -0.62 -3.35 -4.95
C GLY A 109 -1.98 -3.51 -4.28
N ILE A 110 -2.19 -4.59 -3.53
CA ILE A 110 -3.48 -4.86 -2.89
C ILE A 110 -3.76 -3.83 -1.78
N ASP A 111 -5.02 -3.40 -1.64
CA ASP A 111 -5.49 -2.44 -0.63
C ASP A 111 -4.85 -1.03 -0.64
N TYR A 112 -4.01 -0.70 -1.64
CA TYR A 112 -3.25 0.57 -1.63
C TYR A 112 -4.11 1.81 -1.40
N ARG A 113 -5.33 1.86 -1.97
CA ARG A 113 -6.28 2.97 -1.81
C ARG A 113 -6.75 3.12 -0.37
N GLU A 114 -7.02 2.00 0.30
CA GLU A 114 -7.47 1.99 1.68
C GLU A 114 -6.34 2.40 2.62
N ASP A 115 -5.14 1.85 2.41
CA ASP A 115 -3.95 2.16 3.19
C ASP A 115 -3.57 3.64 3.06
N LEU A 116 -3.50 4.16 1.83
CA LEU A 116 -3.17 5.56 1.56
C LEU A 116 -4.24 6.50 2.13
N GLY A 117 -5.52 6.13 1.98
CA GLY A 117 -6.64 6.86 2.57
C GLY A 117 -6.61 6.86 4.10
N THR A 118 -6.09 5.79 4.72
CA THR A 118 -5.92 5.69 6.17
C THR A 118 -4.78 6.58 6.66
N LEU A 119 -3.62 6.55 6.00
CA LEU A 119 -2.48 7.43 6.31
C LEU A 119 -2.82 8.92 6.16
N LYS A 120 -3.61 9.26 5.13
CA LYS A 120 -4.08 10.64 4.93
C LYS A 120 -5.03 11.08 6.04
N ARG A 121 -6.00 10.22 6.42
CA ARG A 121 -7.00 10.53 7.45
C ARG A 121 -6.41 10.56 8.85
N SER A 122 -5.39 9.76 9.13
CA SER A 122 -4.74 9.69 10.44
C SER A 122 -3.92 10.95 10.77
N GLY A 123 -3.61 11.79 9.78
CA GLY A 123 -2.76 12.98 9.94
C GLY A 123 -1.28 12.72 9.66
N TYR A 124 -0.88 11.45 9.49
CA TYR A 124 0.51 11.02 9.30
C TYR A 124 1.23 11.83 8.22
N VAL A 125 0.66 11.91 7.01
CA VAL A 125 1.31 12.61 5.89
C VAL A 125 1.46 14.11 6.17
N SER A 126 0.49 14.73 6.83
CA SER A 126 0.52 16.17 7.13
C SER A 126 1.46 16.55 8.28
N GLU A 127 1.63 15.65 9.24
CA GLU A 127 2.41 15.87 10.45
C GLU A 127 3.87 15.49 10.24
N MET A 128 4.13 14.30 9.67
CA MET A 128 5.49 13.79 9.47
C MET A 128 6.14 14.32 8.19
N ARG A 129 5.33 14.79 7.22
CA ARG A 129 5.80 15.28 5.91
C ARG A 129 6.86 14.37 5.28
N PRO A 130 6.55 13.06 5.14
CA PRO A 130 7.50 12.11 4.58
C PRO A 130 7.83 12.48 3.13
N ILE A 131 8.98 12.02 2.66
CA ILE A 131 9.31 12.05 1.23
C ILE A 131 8.38 11.08 0.52
N LEU A 132 7.70 11.54 -0.52
CA LEU A 132 6.72 10.77 -1.25
C LEU A 132 7.37 10.15 -2.50
N ILE A 133 7.52 8.83 -2.51
CA ILE A 133 7.99 8.09 -3.68
C ILE A 133 6.82 7.33 -4.30
N GLY A 134 6.49 7.67 -5.55
CA GLY A 134 5.58 6.88 -6.37
C GLY A 134 6.35 5.85 -7.18
N VAL A 135 6.05 4.57 -7.02
CA VAL A 135 6.62 3.51 -7.84
C VAL A 135 5.65 3.20 -8.98
N ASP A 136 6.07 3.51 -10.20
CA ASP A 136 5.25 3.43 -11.42
C ASP A 136 3.84 4.01 -11.19
N GLY A 137 2.78 3.21 -11.37
CA GLY A 137 1.40 3.65 -11.11
C GLY A 137 1.11 4.15 -9.69
N GLY A 138 2.00 3.88 -8.71
CA GLY A 138 1.92 4.47 -7.38
C GLY A 138 2.03 6.00 -7.36
N ALA A 139 2.67 6.59 -8.37
CA ALA A 139 2.72 8.05 -8.55
C ALA A 139 1.32 8.64 -8.80
N ASP A 140 0.53 7.99 -9.65
CA ASP A 140 -0.86 8.38 -9.88
C ASP A 140 -1.72 8.17 -8.63
N ALA A 141 -1.47 7.09 -7.87
CA ALA A 141 -2.20 6.82 -6.63
C ALA A 141 -2.01 7.94 -5.60
N LEU A 142 -0.82 8.53 -5.53
CA LEU A 142 -0.56 9.73 -4.73
C LEU A 142 -1.41 10.92 -5.22
N LEU A 143 -1.46 11.17 -6.52
CA LEU A 143 -2.23 12.27 -7.10
C LEU A 143 -3.74 12.11 -6.91
N GLU A 144 -4.26 10.89 -7.04
CA GLU A 144 -5.68 10.56 -6.79
C GLU A 144 -6.13 11.00 -5.38
N VAL A 145 -5.20 10.96 -4.41
CA VAL A 145 -5.46 11.43 -3.04
C VAL A 145 -4.96 12.85 -2.77
N GLY A 146 -4.58 13.60 -3.80
CA GLY A 146 -4.12 14.99 -3.71
C GLY A 146 -2.75 15.16 -3.06
N LEU A 147 -1.90 14.14 -3.12
CA LEU A 147 -0.49 14.19 -2.70
C LEU A 147 0.40 14.24 -3.94
N LYS A 148 1.38 15.14 -3.95
CA LYS A 148 2.33 15.24 -5.07
C LYS A 148 3.57 14.39 -4.77
N PRO A 149 3.98 13.46 -5.64
CA PRO A 149 5.22 12.73 -5.44
C PRO A 149 6.43 13.67 -5.48
N ASP A 150 7.41 13.42 -4.62
CA ASP A 150 8.72 14.04 -4.67
C ASP A 150 9.62 13.32 -5.69
N LEU A 151 9.51 11.99 -5.74
CA LEU A 151 10.24 11.13 -6.67
C LEU A 151 9.29 10.12 -7.32
N ILE A 152 9.57 9.77 -8.58
CA ILE A 152 8.93 8.66 -9.28
C ILE A 152 10.01 7.68 -9.72
N VAL A 153 9.87 6.40 -9.35
CA VAL A 153 10.83 5.34 -9.65
C VAL A 153 10.12 4.25 -10.43
N GLY A 154 10.72 3.78 -11.53
CA GLY A 154 10.23 2.57 -12.18
C GLY A 154 10.59 2.41 -13.65
N ASP A 155 9.82 1.58 -14.36
CA ASP A 155 9.95 1.36 -15.81
C ASP A 155 9.02 2.28 -16.62
N PHE A 156 8.19 3.08 -15.94
CA PHE A 156 7.30 4.08 -16.51
C PHE A 156 6.23 3.53 -17.47
N ASP A 157 5.95 2.22 -17.46
CA ASP A 157 4.96 1.63 -18.37
C ASP A 157 3.52 2.09 -18.08
N SER A 158 3.24 2.34 -16.80
CA SER A 158 1.91 2.54 -16.22
C SER A 158 1.73 3.91 -15.53
N VAL A 159 2.71 4.80 -15.71
CA VAL A 159 2.69 6.19 -15.20
C VAL A 159 1.90 7.09 -16.16
N SER A 160 0.90 7.80 -15.64
CA SER A 160 0.14 8.76 -16.46
C SER A 160 0.92 10.03 -16.77
N ARG A 161 0.48 10.78 -17.79
CA ARG A 161 1.06 12.09 -18.11
C ARG A 161 0.89 13.09 -16.96
N GLU A 162 -0.22 13.04 -16.23
CA GLU A 162 -0.44 13.91 -15.07
C GLU A 162 0.61 13.67 -13.98
N ALA A 163 1.01 12.42 -13.76
CA ALA A 163 2.09 12.09 -12.83
C ALA A 163 3.47 12.52 -13.33
N LEU A 164 3.76 12.41 -14.63
CA LEU A 164 5.01 12.92 -15.19
C LEU A 164 5.10 14.46 -15.08
N ASP A 165 3.98 15.15 -15.24
CA ASP A 165 3.89 16.61 -15.13
C ASP A 165 3.80 17.11 -13.66
N SER A 166 3.88 16.23 -12.66
CA SER A 166 3.74 16.59 -11.24
C SER A 166 4.92 17.42 -10.70
N GLY A 167 6.05 17.42 -11.40
CA GLY A 167 7.31 18.04 -10.99
C GLY A 167 8.22 17.13 -10.15
N ALA A 168 7.89 15.84 -10.01
CA ALA A 168 8.74 14.87 -9.33
C ALA A 168 10.05 14.63 -10.09
N GLN A 169 11.13 14.27 -9.36
CA GLN A 169 12.34 13.77 -10.00
C GLN A 169 12.12 12.33 -10.47
N LEU A 170 12.45 12.04 -11.72
CA LEU A 170 12.19 10.75 -12.36
C LEU A 170 13.44 9.88 -12.34
N PHE A 171 13.33 8.66 -11.83
CA PHE A 171 14.40 7.66 -11.83
C PHE A 171 13.97 6.43 -12.60
N VAL A 172 14.58 6.21 -13.75
CA VAL A 172 14.40 4.99 -14.54
C VAL A 172 15.19 3.88 -13.90
N HIS A 173 14.49 2.82 -13.53
CA HIS A 173 15.11 1.59 -13.09
C HIS A 173 15.78 0.90 -14.30
N ALA A 174 17.08 0.65 -14.19
CA ALA A 174 17.83 -0.20 -15.10
C ALA A 174 18.17 -1.53 -14.44
N TYR A 175 18.03 -2.61 -15.18
CA TYR A 175 18.53 -3.91 -14.78
C TYR A 175 20.06 -3.97 -14.90
N PRO A 176 20.73 -4.88 -14.16
CA PRO A 176 22.16 -5.11 -14.31
C PRO A 176 22.55 -5.32 -15.78
N GLY A 177 23.54 -4.57 -16.25
CA GLY A 177 23.90 -4.46 -17.67
C GLY A 177 23.33 -3.23 -18.37
N GLY A 178 22.67 -2.32 -17.63
CA GLY A 178 22.24 -1.01 -18.09
C GLY A 178 20.97 -0.97 -18.95
N GLU A 179 20.24 -2.08 -19.08
CA GLU A 179 18.95 -2.08 -19.79
C GLU A 179 17.90 -1.33 -18.95
N ALA A 180 17.45 -0.17 -19.46
CA ALA A 180 16.48 0.70 -18.79
C ALA A 180 15.20 0.83 -19.64
N PRO A 181 14.20 -0.07 -19.49
CA PRO A 181 13.03 -0.14 -20.38
C PRO A 181 12.22 1.16 -20.46
N GLY A 182 12.17 1.93 -19.36
CA GLY A 182 11.41 3.18 -19.29
C GLY A 182 12.02 4.38 -20.02
N SER A 183 13.33 4.32 -20.32
CA SER A 183 14.09 5.41 -20.96
C SER A 183 13.42 5.87 -22.26
N SER A 184 13.18 4.93 -23.18
CA SER A 184 12.61 5.18 -24.50
C SER A 184 11.26 5.88 -24.45
N ARG A 185 10.45 5.62 -23.41
CA ARG A 185 9.16 6.30 -23.24
C ARG A 185 9.36 7.75 -22.81
N LEU A 186 10.20 8.00 -21.81
CA LEU A 186 10.44 9.34 -21.29
C LEU A 186 11.13 10.24 -22.32
N GLU A 187 12.10 9.70 -23.07
CA GLU A 187 12.76 10.41 -24.18
C GLU A 187 11.74 10.88 -25.24
N ARG A 188 10.85 9.98 -25.70
CA ARG A 188 9.79 10.33 -26.66
C ARG A 188 8.84 11.41 -26.14
N LEU A 189 8.61 11.45 -24.83
CA LEU A 189 7.71 12.41 -24.19
C LEU A 189 8.41 13.71 -23.80
N GLY A 190 9.75 13.78 -23.90
CA GLY A 190 10.55 14.97 -23.60
C GLY A 190 10.79 15.21 -22.11
N PHE A 191 10.74 14.17 -21.27
CA PHE A 191 11.01 14.30 -19.83
C PHE A 191 12.47 13.98 -19.50
N HIS A 192 13.05 14.76 -18.59
CA HIS A 192 14.36 14.46 -18.01
C HIS A 192 14.23 13.40 -16.92
N TYR A 193 15.18 12.48 -16.89
CA TYR A 193 15.27 11.42 -15.88
C TYR A 193 16.73 11.09 -15.59
N ASP A 194 16.95 10.52 -14.41
CA ASP A 194 18.20 9.87 -14.04
C ASP A 194 18.00 8.34 -14.09
N VAL A 195 19.08 7.58 -14.24
CA VAL A 195 19.03 6.11 -14.25
C VAL A 195 19.55 5.59 -12.92
N VAL A 196 18.83 4.63 -12.34
CA VAL A 196 19.28 3.87 -11.17
C VAL A 196 19.39 2.42 -11.60
N GLU A 197 20.62 1.94 -11.70
CA GLU A 197 20.91 0.55 -12.02
C GLU A 197 20.90 -0.27 -10.73
N GLY A 198 20.14 -1.35 -10.71
CA GLY A 198 20.12 -2.23 -9.56
C GLY A 198 19.34 -3.51 -9.82
N MET A 199 19.61 -4.49 -8.98
CA MET A 199 18.84 -5.73 -8.95
C MET A 199 17.53 -5.56 -8.18
N GLY A 200 16.49 -6.21 -8.68
CA GLY A 200 15.18 -6.27 -8.03
C GLY A 200 14.07 -5.73 -8.92
N THR A 201 12.94 -5.41 -8.27
CA THR A 201 11.82 -4.69 -8.88
C THR A 201 11.98 -3.18 -8.68
N SER A 202 11.20 -2.37 -9.40
CA SER A 202 11.12 -0.92 -9.17
C SER A 202 10.80 -0.55 -7.71
N GLU A 203 10.00 -1.38 -7.02
CA GLU A 203 9.68 -1.24 -5.59
C GLU A 203 10.94 -1.44 -4.72
N ASP A 204 11.75 -2.44 -5.05
CA ASP A 204 13.00 -2.74 -4.36
C ASP A 204 14.01 -1.61 -4.51
N ILE A 205 14.15 -1.06 -5.74
CA ILE A 205 14.99 0.09 -6.00
C ILE A 205 14.54 1.29 -5.17
N ALA A 206 13.24 1.60 -5.14
CA ALA A 206 12.73 2.71 -4.33
C ALA A 206 13.02 2.54 -2.82
N MET A 207 12.88 1.32 -2.28
CA MET A 207 13.24 1.03 -0.89
C MET A 207 14.74 1.16 -0.64
N ARG A 208 15.59 0.66 -1.55
CA ARG A 208 17.05 0.77 -1.45
C ARG A 208 17.50 2.23 -1.55
N MET A 209 16.93 3.03 -2.47
CA MET A 209 17.22 4.47 -2.56
C MET A 209 16.97 5.20 -1.25
N ALA A 210 15.85 4.89 -0.57
CA ALA A 210 15.55 5.46 0.73
C ALA A 210 16.54 4.99 1.82
N PHE A 211 16.89 3.71 1.81
CA PHE A 211 17.82 3.11 2.76
C PHE A 211 19.24 3.69 2.64
N GLU A 212 19.82 3.68 1.43
CA GLU A 212 21.16 4.24 1.19
C GLU A 212 21.18 5.76 1.39
N GLY A 213 20.04 6.43 1.14
CA GLY A 213 19.82 7.83 1.50
C GLY A 213 19.80 8.10 3.01
N SER A 214 19.96 7.09 3.88
CA SER A 214 19.91 7.19 5.34
C SER A 214 18.56 7.71 5.87
N ALA A 215 17.46 7.27 5.24
CA ALA A 215 16.11 7.54 5.74
C ALA A 215 15.94 7.00 7.17
N GLU A 216 15.13 7.70 7.97
CA GLU A 216 14.81 7.29 9.34
C GLU A 216 13.84 6.10 9.36
N LEU A 217 12.87 6.11 8.45
CA LEU A 217 11.80 5.11 8.36
C LEU A 217 11.28 5.04 6.93
N ILE A 218 11.05 3.83 6.43
CA ILE A 218 10.38 3.54 5.16
C ILE A 218 9.00 3.00 5.47
N VAL A 219 7.95 3.74 5.08
CA VAL A 219 6.56 3.29 5.13
C VAL A 219 6.15 2.84 3.74
N LEU A 220 5.75 1.57 3.61
CA LEU A 220 5.37 0.99 2.34
C LEU A 220 3.84 0.83 2.22
N VAL A 221 3.26 1.37 1.15
CA VAL A 221 1.82 1.32 0.84
C VAL A 221 1.57 0.44 -0.38
N GLY A 222 0.56 -0.43 -0.31
CA GLY A 222 0.25 -1.38 -1.39
C GLY A 222 1.26 -2.53 -1.46
N SER A 223 1.95 -2.79 -0.37
CA SER A 223 2.94 -3.85 -0.22
C SER A 223 2.36 -5.22 -0.58
N HIS A 224 3.11 -6.02 -1.34
CA HIS A 224 2.83 -7.42 -1.62
C HIS A 224 3.41 -8.30 -0.51
N THR A 225 2.81 -8.24 0.69
CA THR A 225 3.35 -8.95 1.87
C THR A 225 2.94 -10.41 1.96
N SER A 226 1.93 -10.84 1.20
CA SER A 226 1.35 -12.17 1.40
C SER A 226 2.08 -13.21 0.56
N MET A 227 2.21 -14.41 1.10
CA MET A 227 2.75 -15.57 0.37
C MET A 227 1.98 -15.84 -0.94
N ALA A 228 0.68 -15.53 -0.98
CA ALA A 228 -0.10 -15.60 -2.20
C ALA A 228 0.34 -14.54 -3.23
N ASP A 229 0.67 -13.32 -2.78
CA ASP A 229 1.16 -12.24 -3.65
C ASP A 229 2.53 -12.59 -4.25
N PHE A 230 3.38 -13.27 -3.45
CA PHE A 230 4.64 -13.82 -3.92
C PHE A 230 4.39 -14.86 -5.02
N PHE A 231 3.44 -15.79 -4.86
CA PHE A 231 3.17 -16.80 -5.88
C PHE A 231 2.58 -16.27 -7.20
N ASP A 232 1.80 -15.18 -7.17
CA ASP A 232 1.19 -14.58 -8.35
C ASP A 232 2.20 -13.84 -9.25
N LYS A 233 3.27 -13.28 -8.68
CA LYS A 233 4.34 -12.58 -9.42
C LYS A 233 5.48 -13.55 -9.72
N GLY A 234 5.64 -13.89 -11.01
CA GLY A 234 6.59 -14.87 -11.50
C GLY A 234 7.98 -14.94 -10.82
N ARG A 235 8.50 -16.15 -10.76
CA ARG A 235 9.56 -16.67 -9.88
C ARG A 235 10.91 -15.92 -9.78
N ARG A 236 11.29 -15.05 -10.73
CA ARG A 236 12.63 -14.42 -10.74
C ARG A 236 12.73 -13.15 -9.88
N GLY A 237 11.67 -12.35 -9.77
CA GLY A 237 11.68 -11.12 -8.97
C GLY A 237 11.47 -11.35 -7.46
N MET A 238 10.97 -12.53 -7.07
CA MET A 238 10.62 -12.82 -5.69
C MET A 238 11.81 -12.87 -4.72
N ALA A 239 12.91 -13.51 -5.14
CA ALA A 239 14.09 -13.68 -4.29
C ALA A 239 14.75 -12.33 -3.98
N SER A 240 14.89 -11.47 -5.00
CA SER A 240 15.46 -10.13 -4.83
C SER A 240 14.58 -9.22 -3.99
N THR A 241 13.25 -9.29 -4.13
CA THR A 241 12.33 -8.57 -3.25
C THR A 241 12.43 -9.03 -1.80
N PHE A 242 12.48 -10.34 -1.56
CA PHE A 242 12.64 -10.88 -0.21
C PHE A 242 13.97 -10.43 0.45
N LEU A 243 15.07 -10.54 -0.29
CA LEU A 243 16.40 -10.13 0.17
C LEU A 243 16.51 -8.61 0.39
N THR A 244 15.92 -7.80 -0.49
CA THR A 244 15.87 -6.35 -0.31
C THR A 244 15.13 -5.98 0.97
N ARG A 245 13.97 -6.60 1.22
CA ARG A 245 13.20 -6.40 2.45
C ARG A 245 13.97 -6.84 3.69
N MET A 246 14.78 -7.90 3.61
CA MET A 246 15.70 -8.26 4.69
C MET A 246 16.74 -7.15 4.94
N LYS A 247 17.39 -6.63 3.90
CA LYS A 247 18.39 -5.54 4.00
C LYS A 247 17.78 -4.29 4.65
N VAL A 248 16.58 -3.88 4.24
CA VAL A 248 15.93 -2.66 4.76
C VAL A 248 15.06 -2.89 6.01
N SER A 249 15.01 -4.13 6.53
CA SER A 249 14.04 -4.56 7.56
C SER A 249 14.07 -3.73 8.86
N SER A 250 15.22 -3.17 9.22
CA SER A 250 15.41 -2.39 10.45
C SER A 250 14.63 -1.07 10.45
N ILE A 251 14.31 -0.53 9.27
CA ILE A 251 13.61 0.74 9.10
C ILE A 251 12.34 0.60 8.24
N LEU A 252 11.95 -0.61 7.82
CA LEU A 252 10.79 -0.85 6.97
C LEU A 252 9.53 -1.17 7.79
N VAL A 253 8.44 -0.43 7.54
CA VAL A 253 7.13 -0.66 8.16
C VAL A 253 6.03 -0.63 7.10
N ASP A 254 5.07 -1.53 7.22
CA ASP A 254 3.89 -1.55 6.36
C ASP A 254 2.87 -0.46 6.76
N ALA A 255 2.23 0.18 5.79
CA ALA A 255 1.20 1.19 6.01
C ALA A 255 0.05 0.68 6.90
N LYS A 256 -0.28 -0.62 6.84
CA LYS A 256 -1.27 -1.26 7.73
C LYS A 256 -0.82 -1.20 9.19
N GLY A 257 0.48 -1.31 9.46
CA GLY A 257 1.09 -1.15 10.78
C GLY A 257 1.03 0.29 11.27
N VAL A 258 1.37 1.25 10.39
CA VAL A 258 1.31 2.68 10.71
C VAL A 258 -0.13 3.11 11.01
N GLY A 259 -1.12 2.73 10.20
CA GLY A 259 -2.52 3.08 10.44
C GLY A 259 -3.08 2.55 11.77
N ARG A 260 -2.53 1.46 12.30
CA ARG A 260 -2.93 0.88 13.60
C ARG A 260 -2.27 1.59 14.79
N LEU A 261 -0.99 1.95 14.66
CA LEU A 261 -0.18 2.56 15.72
C LEU A 261 -0.32 4.08 15.77
N TYR A 262 -0.54 4.71 14.62
CA TYR A 262 -0.78 6.14 14.49
C TYR A 262 -2.25 6.45 14.77
N ARG A 263 -2.62 6.37 16.05
CA ARG A 263 -3.87 6.91 16.55
C ARG A 263 -3.54 8.16 17.36
N THR A 264 -4.13 9.27 16.93
CA THR A 264 -4.44 10.50 17.68
C THR A 264 -3.70 11.73 17.15
N GLN A 265 -4.47 12.66 16.57
CA GLN A 265 -4.39 14.07 16.95
C GLN A 265 -5.80 14.69 16.98
N VAL A 266 -6.12 15.37 18.09
CA VAL A 266 -7.25 16.30 18.16
C VAL A 266 -7.03 17.35 17.07
N ARG A 267 -7.97 17.53 16.15
CA ARG A 267 -7.78 18.48 15.04
C ARG A 267 -7.51 19.86 15.62
N LYS A 268 -6.58 20.64 15.03
CA LYS A 268 -6.32 22.02 15.45
C LYS A 268 -7.60 22.87 15.51
N ARG A 269 -8.61 22.56 14.68
CA ARG A 269 -9.94 23.16 14.73
C ARG A 269 -10.69 22.84 16.01
N ASP A 270 -10.63 21.59 16.47
CA ASP A 270 -11.29 21.15 17.71
C ASP A 270 -10.62 21.81 18.92
N LEU A 271 -9.29 21.92 18.91
CA LEU A 271 -8.56 22.68 19.93
C LEU A 271 -8.88 24.19 19.88
N ALA A 272 -8.96 24.78 18.68
CA ALA A 272 -9.33 26.17 18.52
C ALA A 272 -10.76 26.44 19.02
N LEU A 273 -11.72 25.55 18.71
CA LEU A 273 -13.10 25.63 19.22
C LEU A 273 -13.14 25.48 20.73
N LEU A 274 -12.34 24.61 21.32
CA LEU A 274 -12.21 24.45 22.77
C LEU A 274 -11.69 25.75 23.42
N VAL A 275 -10.61 26.33 22.88
CA VAL A 275 -10.06 27.61 23.36
C VAL A 275 -11.07 28.74 23.20
N LEU A 276 -11.74 28.82 22.05
CA LEU A 276 -12.75 29.85 21.81
C LEU A 276 -13.93 29.71 22.79
N SER A 277 -14.36 28.48 23.06
CA SER A 277 -15.40 28.18 24.05
C SER A 277 -14.97 28.58 25.46
N ALA A 278 -13.71 28.33 25.84
CA ALA A 278 -13.17 28.73 27.13
C ALA A 278 -13.09 30.26 27.27
N LEU A 279 -12.59 30.97 26.25
CA LEU A 279 -12.54 32.43 26.21
C LEU A 279 -13.94 33.05 26.25
N PHE A 280 -14.88 32.49 25.48
CA PHE A 280 -16.27 32.91 25.50
C PHE A 280 -16.88 32.75 26.89
N THR A 281 -16.65 31.60 27.54
CA THR A 281 -17.13 31.35 28.90
C THR A 281 -16.53 32.34 29.91
N LEU A 282 -15.22 32.62 29.82
CA LEU A 282 -14.56 33.64 30.65
C LEU A 282 -15.14 35.04 30.40
N GLY A 283 -15.40 35.40 29.13
CA GLY A 283 -16.05 36.66 28.78
C GLY A 283 -17.45 36.78 29.39
N VAL A 284 -18.25 35.73 29.33
CA VAL A 284 -19.58 35.69 29.96
C VAL A 284 -19.47 35.82 31.48
N ILE A 285 -18.55 35.10 32.13
CA ILE A 285 -18.33 35.21 33.59
C ILE A 285 -17.92 36.63 33.98
N ALA A 286 -16.98 37.24 33.25
CA ALA A 286 -16.52 38.60 33.50
C ALA A 286 -17.64 39.64 33.35
N VAL A 287 -18.55 39.43 32.39
CA VAL A 287 -19.74 40.28 32.26
C VAL A 287 -20.71 40.00 33.38
N VAL A 288 -21.11 38.76 33.68
CA VAL A 288 -22.21 38.51 34.63
C VAL A 288 -21.81 38.75 36.10
N THR A 289 -20.54 38.62 36.45
CA THR A 289 -20.11 38.59 37.86
C THR A 289 -19.67 39.98 38.34
N GLU A 290 -20.43 40.59 39.26
CA GLU A 290 -20.17 41.94 39.82
C GLU A 290 -18.75 42.16 40.39
N PRO A 291 -18.15 41.22 41.16
CA PRO A 291 -16.80 41.37 41.69
C PRO A 291 -15.72 41.52 40.59
N VAL A 292 -15.89 40.80 39.48
CA VAL A 292 -14.94 40.82 38.36
C VAL A 292 -15.08 42.13 37.57
N ARG A 293 -16.32 42.61 37.37
CA ARG A 293 -16.57 43.93 36.78
C ARG A 293 -15.92 45.05 37.58
N LEU A 294 -15.97 44.98 38.92
CA LEU A 294 -15.36 45.97 39.79
C LEU A 294 -13.83 45.97 39.71
N LEU A 295 -13.20 44.79 39.69
CA LEU A 295 -11.75 44.62 39.49
C LEU A 295 -11.27 45.10 38.11
N LEU A 296 -12.02 44.78 37.05
CA LEU A 296 -11.71 45.26 35.70
C LEU A 296 -11.84 46.79 35.62
N ARG A 297 -12.85 47.37 36.26
CA ARG A 297 -13.06 48.82 36.30
C ARG A 297 -11.95 49.54 37.07
N THR A 298 -11.48 49.00 38.19
CA THR A 298 -10.34 49.56 38.94
C THR A 298 -9.01 49.39 38.20
N LEU A 299 -8.79 48.28 37.50
CA LEU A 299 -7.63 48.09 36.61
C LEU A 299 -7.65 49.08 35.44
N TRP A 300 -8.81 49.29 34.81
CA TRP A 300 -8.99 50.25 33.72
C TRP A 300 -8.68 51.68 34.18
N LEU A 301 -9.21 52.08 35.33
CA LEU A 301 -8.94 53.38 35.95
C LEU A 301 -7.47 53.58 36.35
N ASN A 302 -6.77 52.53 36.79
CA ASN A 302 -5.36 52.62 37.16
C ASN A 302 -4.38 52.57 35.98
N LEU A 303 -4.76 51.98 34.84
CA LEU A 303 -3.93 51.97 33.63
C LEU A 303 -4.04 53.24 32.77
N GLY A 304 -4.88 54.22 33.16
CA GLY A 304 -4.88 55.54 32.54
C GLY A 304 -5.47 55.59 31.13
N MET A 305 -6.57 54.87 30.88
CA MET A 305 -7.53 55.21 29.83
C MET A 305 -8.90 55.48 30.44
#